data_AF-A0A969YLT4-F1
#
_entry.id   AF-A0A969YLT4-F1
#
_cell.length_a   1.000
_cell.length_b   1.000
_cell.length_c   1.000
_cell.angle_alpha   90.00
_cell.angle_beta   90.00
_cell.angle_gamma   90.00
#
_symmetry.space_group_name_H-M   'P 1'
#
loop_
_entity.id
_entity.type
_entity.pdbx_description
1 polymer ?
#
loop_
_entity_poly.entity_id
_entity_poly.type
_entity_poly.pdbx_seq_one_letter_code
_entity_poly.pdbx_strand_id
1 'polypeptide(L)' 'MNELKSASGTKQQKANLKRVSQIQPGESVFTRSTFYKIKHLGRYPNLFVKVGKSLFVDLDQLDRIIESGRVK' A
#
# COMPACT_ATOMS: atom_id res chain seq x y z
N MET A 1 -3.38 12.34 -42.83
CA MET A 1 -2.24 12.13 -41.93
C MET A 1 -2.54 12.89 -40.64
N ASN A 2 -2.63 12.20 -39.50
CA ASN A 2 -2.23 12.73 -38.19
C ASN A 2 -2.29 11.58 -37.19
N GLU A 3 -1.13 10.97 -36.96
CA GLU A 3 -0.88 10.03 -35.88
C GLU A 3 -0.94 10.78 -34.55
N LEU A 4 -2.02 10.62 -33.79
CA LEU A 4 -1.98 10.88 -32.34
C LEU A 4 -1.63 9.57 -31.64
N LYS A 5 -0.32 9.35 -31.50
CA LYS A 5 0.26 8.37 -30.58
C LYS A 5 -0.07 8.80 -29.16
N SER A 6 -1.23 8.41 -28.67
CA SER A 6 -1.53 8.48 -27.24
C SER A 6 -0.64 7.48 -26.53
N ALA A 7 0.45 8.00 -25.98
CA ALA A 7 1.36 7.29 -25.11
C ALA A 7 0.58 6.61 -23.98
N SER A 8 0.37 5.30 -24.10
CA SER A 8 0.09 4.44 -22.95
C SER A 8 1.39 4.25 -22.18
N GLY A 9 1.92 5.37 -21.67
CA GLY A 9 2.90 5.35 -20.60
C GLY A 9 2.19 4.81 -19.39
N THR A 10 2.39 3.52 -19.10
CA THR A 10 2.20 2.99 -17.75
C THR A 10 3.02 3.90 -16.83
N LYS A 11 2.36 4.90 -16.23
CA LYS A 11 2.89 5.61 -15.07
C LYS A 11 3.17 4.51 -14.06
N GLN A 12 4.42 4.09 -14.01
CA GLN A 12 4.96 3.30 -12.92
C GLN A 12 4.84 4.25 -11.72
N GLN A 13 3.65 4.27 -11.10
CA GLN A 13 3.48 4.84 -9.78
C GLN A 13 4.55 4.12 -8.96
N LYS A 14 5.55 4.87 -8.51
CA LYS A 14 6.50 4.37 -7.52
C LYS A 14 5.65 4.09 -6.29
N ALA A 15 5.07 2.89 -6.22
CA ALA A 15 4.25 2.49 -5.09
C ALA A 15 5.09 2.72 -3.85
N ASN A 16 4.61 3.54 -2.93
CA ASN A 16 5.33 3.88 -1.72
C ASN A 16 5.25 2.70 -0.76
N LEU A 17 6.04 1.67 -1.04
CA LEU A 17 5.96 0.38 -0.36
C LEU A 17 6.89 0.37 0.85
N LYS A 18 6.32 0.12 2.02
CA LYS A 18 7.09 -0.14 3.24
C LYS A 18 6.98 -1.61 3.63
N ARG A 19 8.11 -2.27 3.85
CA ARG A 19 8.12 -3.67 4.32
C ARG A 19 7.56 -3.72 5.74
N VAL A 20 6.54 -4.54 5.98
CA VAL A 20 5.87 -4.64 7.29
C VAL A 20 6.85 -4.95 8.41
N SER A 21 7.83 -5.83 8.14
CA SER A 21 8.84 -6.21 9.13
C SER A 21 9.77 -5.07 9.57
N GLN A 22 9.85 -3.99 8.78
CA GLN A 22 10.75 -2.85 9.01
C GLN A 22 10.05 -1.63 9.61
N ILE A 23 8.74 -1.70 9.86
CA ILE A 23 7.99 -0.61 10.48
C ILE A 23 8.37 -0.51 11.95
N GLN A 24 8.90 0.64 12.34
CA GLN A 24 9.23 0.93 13.73
C GLN A 24 8.03 1.52 14.48
N PRO A 25 7.98 1.38 15.82
CA PRO A 25 7.01 2.11 16.64
C PRO A 25 7.08 3.61 16.37
N GLY A 26 5.94 4.25 16.11
CA GLY A 26 5.85 5.68 15.82
C GLY A 26 6.09 6.09 14.37
N GLU A 27 6.54 5.18 13.49
CA GLU A 27 6.76 5.48 12.06
C GLU A 27 5.45 5.49 11.24
N SER A 28 4.42 4.78 11.72
CA SER A 28 3.13 4.64 11.06
C SER A 28 2.02 4.73 12.08
N VAL A 29 0.82 5.12 11.63
CA VAL A 29 -0.40 5.11 12.46
C VAL A 29 -0.72 3.73 13.01
N PHE A 30 -0.22 2.68 12.35
CA PHE A 30 -0.38 1.30 12.77
C PHE A 30 0.95 0.68 13.13
N THR A 31 0.94 -0.09 14.22
CA THR A 31 2.07 -0.93 14.56
C THR A 31 2.20 -2.08 13.55
N ARG A 32 3.41 -2.66 13.46
CA ARG A 32 3.67 -3.89 12.72
C ARG A 32 2.65 -4.99 13.05
N SER A 33 2.32 -5.17 14.33
CA SER A 33 1.37 -6.19 14.78
C SER A 33 -0.04 -5.92 14.25
N THR A 34 -0.45 -4.65 14.21
CA THR A 34 -1.74 -4.23 13.64
C THR A 34 -1.80 -4.56 12.14
N PHE A 35 -0.73 -4.30 11.37
CA PHE A 35 -0.69 -4.68 9.95
C PHE A 35 -0.85 -6.18 9.72
N TYR A 36 -0.17 -7.02 10.51
CA TYR A 36 -0.36 -8.47 10.42
C TYR A 36 -1.79 -8.89 10.78
N LYS A 37 -2.40 -8.26 11.80
CA LYS A 37 -3.80 -8.52 12.17
C LYS A 37 -4.75 -8.15 11.03
N ILE A 38 -4.60 -6.96 10.44
CA ILE A 38 -5.41 -6.51 9.29
C ILE A 38 -5.27 -7.50 8.13
N LYS A 39 -4.03 -7.90 7.78
CA LYS A 39 -3.77 -8.88 6.71
C LYS A 39 -4.39 -10.24 6.99
N HIS A 40 -4.31 -10.71 8.23
CA HIS A 40 -4.85 -12.00 8.67
C HIS A 40 -6.38 -12.01 8.62
N LEU A 41 -7.01 -10.90 9.02
CA LEU A 41 -8.45 -10.69 8.92
C LEU A 41 -8.95 -10.47 7.48
N GLY A 42 -8.03 -10.40 6.49
CA GLY A 42 -8.39 -10.13 5.09
C GLY A 42 -8.95 -8.73 4.84
N ARG A 43 -8.79 -7.80 5.79
CA ARG A 43 -9.24 -6.41 5.64
C ARG A 43 -8.29 -5.66 4.72
N TYR A 44 -8.86 -4.86 3.82
CA TYR A 44 -8.12 -4.04 2.85
C TYR A 44 -7.08 -4.87 2.07
N PRO A 45 -7.49 -5.87 1.27
CA PRO A 45 -6.55 -6.75 0.58
C PRO A 45 -5.58 -5.98 -0.33
N ASN A 46 -6.04 -4.88 -0.94
CA ASN A 46 -5.25 -4.01 -1.81
C ASN A 46 -4.21 -3.16 -1.06
N LEU A 47 -4.26 -3.12 0.28
CA LEU A 47 -3.26 -2.45 1.12
C LEU A 47 -1.92 -3.20 1.12
N PHE A 48 -1.96 -4.52 0.88
CA PHE A 48 -0.81 -5.38 1.05
C PHE A 48 -0.28 -5.88 -0.28
N VAL A 49 1.02 -5.70 -0.47
CA VAL A 49 1.74 -6.22 -1.63
C VAL A 49 2.72 -7.29 -1.17
N LYS A 50 2.66 -8.47 -1.79
CA LYS A 50 3.59 -9.56 -1.53
C LYS A 50 4.64 -9.59 -2.64
N VAL A 51 5.92 -9.43 -2.28
CA VAL A 51 7.05 -9.55 -3.21
C VAL A 51 7.98 -10.63 -2.68
N GLY A 52 8.00 -11.78 -3.38
CA GLY A 52 8.67 -13.00 -2.90
C GLY A 52 8.12 -13.46 -1.55
N LYS A 53 9.01 -13.61 -0.56
CA LYS A 53 8.67 -13.99 0.83
C LYS A 53 8.33 -12.78 1.72
N SER A 54 8.35 -11.58 1.18
CA SER A 54 8.19 -10.33 1.94
C SER A 54 6.77 -9.80 1.82
N LEU A 55 6.27 -9.20 2.91
CA LEU A 55 5.01 -8.46 2.93
C LEU A 55 5.30 -6.96 3.02
N PHE A 56 4.68 -6.19 2.14
CA PHE A 56 4.74 -4.74 2.10
C PHE A 56 3.36 -4.15 2.28
N VAL A 57 3.32 -2.93 2.79
CA VAL A 57 2.15 -2.06 2.84
C VAL A 57 2.35 -0.98 1.79
N ASP A 58 1.32 -0.74 1.01
CA ASP A 58 1.21 0.44 0.15
C ASP A 58 0.77 1.63 1.01
N LEU A 59 1.69 2.57 1.24
CA LEU A 59 1.43 3.73 2.09
C LEU A 59 0.43 4.70 1.45
N ASP A 60 0.37 4.80 0.12
CA ASP A 60 -0.61 5.67 -0.54
C ASP A 60 -2.03 5.11 -0.37
N GLN A 61 -2.18 3.78 -0.42
CA GLN A 61 -3.45 3.13 -0.10
C GLN A 61 -3.79 3.24 1.38
N LEU A 62 -2.79 3.14 2.26
CA LEU A 62 -2.97 3.32 3.69
C LEU A 62 -3.56 4.71 3.99
N ASP A 63 -2.96 5.76 3.44
CA ASP A 63 -3.40 7.14 3.63
C ASP A 63 -4.84 7.33 3.16
N ARG A 64 -5.19 6.81 1.97
CA ARG A 64 -6.58 6.84 1.47
C ARG A 64 -7.57 6.13 2.40
N ILE A 65 -7.18 5.00 2.99
CA ILE A 65 -8.04 4.25 3.92
C ILE A 65 -8.25 5.06 5.21
N ILE A 66 -7.21 5.73 5.71
CA ILE A 66 -7.30 6.62 6.88
C ILE A 66 -8.18 7.83 6.58
N GLU A 67 -7.93 8.54 5.47
CA GLU A 67 -8.68 9.72 5.04
C GLU A 67 -10.16 9.41 4.82
N SER A 68 -10.48 8.22 4.28
CA SER A 68 -11.86 7.79 4.09
C SER A 68 -12.61 7.46 5.39
N GLY A 69 -11.98 7.61 6.56
CA GLY A 69 -12.57 7.32 7.87
C GLY A 69 -12.86 5.83 8.09
N ARG A 70 -12.28 4.95 7.27
CA ARG A 70 -12.42 3.49 7.39
C ARG A 70 -11.54 2.89 8.49
N VAL A 71 -10.73 3.73 9.11
CA VAL A 71 -10.04 3.48 10.37
C VAL A 71 -10.70 4.38 11.42
N LYS A 72 -11.66 3.83 12.17
CA LYS A 72 -12.18 4.44 13.39
C LYS A 72 -11.78 3.58 14.57
#